data_AF-A0A1L4CZZ0-F1
#
_entry.id   AF-A0A1L4CZZ0-F1
#
_cell.length_a   1.000
_cell.length_b   1.000
_cell.length_c   1.000
_cell.angle_alpha   90.00
_cell.angle_beta   90.00
_cell.angle_gamma   90.00
#
_symmetry.space_group_name_H-M   'P 1'
#
loop_
_entity.id
_entity.type
_entity.pdbx_description
1 polymer ?
#
loop_
_entity_poly.entity_id
_entity_poly.type
_entity_poly.pdbx_seq_one_letter_code
_entity_poly.pdbx_strand_id
1 'polypeptide(L)'
;MEKSVDNMKYEKVLIDNATCRRRFHLVYETGAQNNTNVEIKCPHCGVVLFSEPNHPPVVLARDENLIKSPDGSEHIIYDCKFST
;
A
#
# COMPACT_ATOMS: atom_id res chain seq x y z
N MET A 1 1.58 -33.38 -18.47
CA MET A 1 0.55 -32.32 -18.52
C MET A 1 0.85 -31.38 -17.37
N GLU A 2 1.88 -30.55 -17.54
CA GLU A 2 2.32 -29.58 -16.53
C GLU A 2 1.46 -28.34 -16.71
N LYS A 3 0.53 -28.14 -15.75
CA LYS A 3 -0.35 -26.98 -15.75
C LYS A 3 0.49 -25.72 -15.60
N SER A 4 0.23 -24.79 -16.52
CA SER A 4 0.74 -23.43 -16.62
C SER A 4 1.10 -22.82 -15.26
N VAL A 5 2.37 -22.47 -15.09
CA VAL A 5 2.79 -21.50 -14.07
C VAL A 5 2.21 -20.17 -14.52
N ASP A 6 0.97 -19.92 -14.09
CA ASP A 6 0.29 -18.65 -14.31
C ASP A 6 1.19 -17.55 -13.75
N ASN A 7 1.46 -16.53 -14.56
CA ASN A 7 2.32 -15.41 -14.18
C ASN A 7 1.60 -14.63 -13.08
N MET A 8 1.68 -15.09 -11.83
CA MET A 8 1.21 -14.37 -10.65
C MET A 8 1.95 -13.03 -10.60
N LYS A 9 1.26 -11.98 -11.06
CA LYS A 9 1.76 -10.61 -11.00
C LYS A 9 1.37 -10.06 -9.65
N TYR A 10 2.35 -9.61 -8.89
CA TYR A 10 2.12 -8.89 -7.64
C TYR A 10 2.24 -7.40 -7.94
N GLU A 11 1.19 -6.65 -7.64
CA GLU A 11 1.23 -5.19 -7.71
C GLU A 11 1.59 -4.61 -6.35
N LYS A 12 2.35 -3.50 -6.39
CA LYS A 12 2.85 -2.81 -5.21
C LYS A 12 2.28 -1.40 -5.18
N VAL A 13 1.71 -1.03 -4.03
CA VAL A 13 1.18 0.31 -3.77
C VAL A 13 1.94 0.92 -2.60
N LEU A 14 2.35 2.17 -2.77
CA LEU A 14 3.00 2.96 -1.72
C LEU A 14 2.00 3.94 -1.14
N ILE A 15 1.86 3.95 0.19
CA ILE A 15 0.94 4.85 0.90
C ILE A 15 1.67 5.58 2.01
N ASP A 16 1.59 6.91 1.98
CA ASP A 16 2.16 7.77 3.00
C ASP A 16 1.08 8.17 4.01
N ASN A 17 1.30 7.83 5.29
CA ASN A 17 0.47 8.24 6.40
C ASN A 17 1.11 9.41 7.14
N ALA A 18 0.59 10.61 6.86
CA ALA A 18 1.04 11.84 7.52
C ALA A 18 0.76 11.85 9.03
N THR A 19 -0.29 11.16 9.52
CA THR A 19 -0.68 11.16 10.94
C THR A 19 0.40 10.54 11.82
N CYS A 20 0.95 9.40 11.43
CA CYS A 20 2.03 8.74 12.17
C CYS A 20 3.40 8.90 11.52
N ARG A 21 3.50 9.72 10.46
CA ARG A 21 4.72 9.97 9.68
C ARG A 21 5.38 8.66 9.22
N ARG A 22 4.60 7.77 8.61
CA ARG A 22 5.08 6.47 8.09
C ARG A 22 4.63 6.21 6.66
N ARG A 23 5.47 5.52 5.89
CA ARG A 23 5.22 5.01 4.55
C ARG A 23 4.94 3.52 4.63
N PHE A 24 3.93 3.06 3.92
CA PHE A 24 3.52 1.67 3.90
C PHE A 24 3.61 1.13 2.48
N HIS A 25 4.21 -0.05 2.35
CA HIS A 25 4.22 -0.82 1.12
C HIS A 25 3.11 -1.85 1.22
N LEU A 26 2.07 -1.66 0.40
CA LEU A 26 1.00 -2.62 0.23
C LEU A 26 1.25 -3.47 -1.01
N VAL A 27 0.87 -4.73 -0.96
CA VAL A 27 1.01 -5.67 -2.07
C VAL A 27 -0.27 -6.44 -2.24
N TYR A 28 -0.69 -6.65 -3.48
CA TYR A 28 -1.81 -7.53 -3.81
C TYR A 28 -1.50 -8.33 -5.07
N GLU A 29 -2.17 -9.47 -5.20
CA GLU A 29 -2.02 -10.36 -6.34
C GLU A 29 -3.03 -9.99 -7.43
N THR A 30 -2.55 -9.67 -8.63
CA THR A 30 -3.41 -9.35 -9.78
C THR A 30 -4.09 -10.62 -10.25
N GLY A 31 -5.43 -10.62 -10.27
CA GLY A 31 -6.23 -11.79 -10.65
C GLY A 31 -6.68 -12.67 -9.47
N ALA A 32 -6.29 -12.33 -8.23
CA ALA A 32 -6.88 -12.94 -7.05
C ALA A 32 -8.37 -12.57 -6.92
N GLN A 33 -9.13 -13.41 -6.22
CA GLN A 33 -10.56 -13.19 -6.03
C GLN A 33 -10.83 -11.91 -5.23
N ASN A 34 -11.61 -10.99 -5.80
CA ASN A 34 -11.94 -9.73 -5.15
C ASN A 34 -12.80 -9.95 -3.90
N ASN A 35 -12.47 -9.23 -2.84
CA ASN A 35 -13.30 -9.14 -1.65
C ASN A 35 -14.31 -7.99 -1.80
N THR A 36 -15.48 -8.11 -1.18
CA THR A 36 -16.53 -7.08 -1.23
C THR A 36 -16.02 -5.71 -0.76
N ASN A 37 -15.16 -5.71 0.27
CA ASN A 37 -14.45 -4.53 0.74
C ASN A 37 -13.09 -4.95 1.28
N VAL A 38 -12.05 -4.22 0.92
CA VAL A 38 -10.69 -4.39 1.46
C VAL A 38 -10.32 -3.12 2.19
N GLU A 39 -10.02 -3.24 3.48
CA GLU A 39 -9.57 -2.14 4.32
C GLU A 39 -8.25 -2.52 4.98
N ILE A 40 -7.24 -1.66 4.85
CA ILE A 40 -5.96 -1.77 5.56
C ILE A 40 -5.83 -0.58 6.49
N LYS A 41 -5.67 -0.86 7.78
CA LYS A 41 -5.43 0.13 8.82
C LYS A 41 -3.96 0.19 9.18
N CYS A 42 -3.51 1.38 9.53
CA CYS A 42 -2.20 1.61 10.10
C CYS A 42 -2.10 0.89 11.44
N PRO A 43 -1.13 -0.02 11.64
CA PRO A 43 -0.97 -0.72 12.92
C PRO A 43 -0.51 0.20 14.05
N HIS A 44 -0.01 1.41 13.73
CA HIS A 44 0.54 2.36 14.72
C HIS A 44 -0.48 3.35 15.25
N CYS A 45 -1.36 3.87 14.39
CA CYS A 45 -2.32 4.91 14.78
C CYS A 45 -3.79 4.55 14.45
N GLY A 46 -4.05 3.39 13.87
CA GLY A 46 -5.40 2.92 13.55
C GLY A 46 -6.08 3.60 12.36
N VAL A 47 -5.46 4.64 11.77
CA VAL A 47 -5.96 5.34 10.57
C VAL A 47 -6.06 4.37 9.39
N VAL A 48 -7.14 4.46 8.62
CA VAL A 48 -7.31 3.70 7.38
C VAL A 48 -6.32 4.20 6.34
N LEU A 49 -5.45 3.30 5.88
CA LEU A 49 -4.43 3.57 4.85
C LEU A 49 -4.98 3.32 3.44
N PHE A 50 -5.80 2.28 3.30
CA PHE A 50 -6.35 1.85 2.03
C PHE A 50 -7.76 1.31 2.28
N SER A 51 -8.72 1.71 1.47
CA SER A 51 -10.08 1.18 1.52
C SER A 51 -10.68 1.19 0.13
N GLU A 52 -10.85 0.01 -0.48
CA GLU A 52 -11.44 -0.13 -1.81
C GLU A 52 -12.52 -1.22 -1.83
N PRO A 53 -13.71 -0.95 -2.38
CA PRO A 53 -14.72 -1.97 -2.62
C PRO A 53 -14.34 -2.86 -3.82
N ASN A 54 -14.74 -4.13 -3.80
CA ASN A 54 -14.50 -5.08 -4.89
C ASN A 54 -13.04 -5.15 -5.36
N HIS A 55 -12.09 -5.17 -4.42
CA HIS A 55 -10.65 -5.19 -4.69
C HIS A 55 -10.02 -6.54 -4.29
N PRO A 56 -8.95 -7.01 -4.97
CA PRO A 56 -8.15 -8.15 -4.49
C PRO A 56 -7.66 -7.94 -3.05
N PRO A 57 -7.45 -9.02 -2.27
CA PRO A 57 -6.90 -8.92 -0.93
C PRO A 57 -5.56 -8.20 -0.94
N VAL A 58 -5.44 -7.18 -0.10
CA VAL A 58 -4.22 -6.38 0.05
C VAL A 58 -3.50 -6.78 1.33
N VAL A 59 -2.18 -6.87 1.26
CA VAL A 59 -1.31 -7.19 2.38
C VAL A 59 -0.36 -6.04 2.64
N LEU A 60 -0.17 -5.67 3.90
CA LEU A 60 0.88 -4.75 4.31
C LEU A 60 2.23 -5.50 4.33
N ALA A 61 3.08 -5.22 3.35
CA ALA A 61 4.35 -5.90 3.18
C ALA A 61 5.49 -5.26 3.98
N ARG A 62 5.49 -3.91 4.09
CA ARG A 62 6.48 -3.16 4.89
C ARG A 62 5.90 -1.85 5.41
N ASP A 63 6.43 -1.37 6.52
CA ASP A 63 6.27 0.00 6.98
C ASP A 63 7.63 0.66 7.24
N GLU A 64 7.73 1.95 6.94
CA GLU A 64 8.94 2.76 7.07
C GLU A 64 8.59 4.09 7.71
N ASN A 65 9.52 4.70 8.44
CA ASN A 65 9.34 6.08 8.88
C ASN A 65 9.49 7.01 7.67
N LEU A 66 8.56 7.95 7.49
CA LEU A 66 8.68 9.02 6.49
C LEU A 66 9.83 9.99 6.80
N ILE A 67 10.35 9.95 8.03
CA ILE A 67 11.51 10.72 8.44
C ILE A 67 12.75 9.82 8.32
N LYS A 68 13.46 9.89 7.20
CA LYS A 68 14.84 9.44 7.09
C LYS A 68 15.65 10.38 6.21
N SER A 69 15.95 11.56 6.75
CA SER A 69 17.11 12.35 6.34
C SER A 69 17.74 12.95 7.61
N PRO A 70 18.99 12.60 7.96
CA PRO A 70 19.67 13.16 9.14
C PRO A 70 19.85 14.69 9.05
N ASP A 71 19.73 15.27 7.86
CA ASP A 71 19.90 16.70 7.59
C ASP A 71 18.58 17.50 7.48
N GLY A 72 17.40 16.87 7.66
CA GLY A 72 16.11 17.58 7.72
C GLY A 72 15.70 18.35 6.46
N SER A 73 16.34 18.11 5.33
CA SER A 73 16.26 18.93 4.12
C SER A 73 15.25 18.47 3.07
N GLU A 74 14.55 17.36 3.28
CA GLU A 74 13.54 16.88 2.33
C GLU A 74 12.14 17.36 2.69
N HIS A 75 11.58 18.22 1.83
CA HIS A 75 10.17 18.58 1.86
C HIS A 75 9.32 17.36 1.47
N ILE A 76 8.50 16.90 2.40
CA ILE A 76 7.48 15.89 2.16
C ILE A 76 6.53 16.44 1.08
N ILE A 77 6.45 15.76 -0.06
CA ILE A 77 5.49 16.11 -1.14
C ILE A 77 4.12 15.57 -0.71
N TYR A 78 3.20 16.47 -0.39
CA TYR A 78 1.86 16.17 0.15
C TYR A 78 0.78 15.93 -0.92
N ASP A 79 1.11 15.89 -2.21
CA ASP A 79 0.11 15.76 -3.26
C ASP A 79 -0.10 14.28 -3.64
N CYS A 80 -1.09 13.66 -3.01
CA CYS A 80 -1.82 12.52 -3.62
C CYS A 80 -2.52 13.02 -4.88
N LYS A 81 -1.79 13.18 -5.99
CA LYS A 81 -2.36 13.33 -7.33
C LYS A 81 -2.11 12.06 -8.10
N PHE A 82 -3.13 11.20 -8.10
CA PHE A 82 -3.29 10.21 -9.17
C PHE A 82 -3.71 11.00 -10.41
N SER A 83 -2.80 11.11 -11.38
CA SER A 83 -3.17 11.58 -12.73
C SER A 83 -3.92 10.45 -13.43
N THR A 84 -5.13 10.77 -13.90
CA THR A 84 -5.94 10.00 -14.85
C THR A 84 -5.18 9.60 -16.10
#